data_AF-A0A511ABH1-F1
#
_entry.id   AF-A0A511ABH1-F1
#
_cell.length_a   1.000
_cell.length_b   1.000
_cell.length_c   1.000
_cell.angle_alpha   90.00
_cell.angle_beta   90.00
_cell.angle_gamma   90.00
#
_symmetry.space_group_name_H-M   'P 1'
#
loop_
_entity.id
_entity.type
_entity.pdbx_description
1 polymer ?
#
loop_
_entity_poly.entity_id
_entity_poly.type
_entity_poly.pdbx_seq_one_letter_code
_entity_poly.pdbx_strand_id
1 'polypeptide(L)'
;MVAVGMMLPNELIWIMDKMGLEWPDIDEDEVRKAASLVRGYRGDMETLVQAADRRINGEIATAMRGQTGTAHVTAWNRNRSENVQQLLDVLDPAASGIDIAADVVLALKIKVIAEVTLTLIQLVPLLAAGPFGAGGAAVLILVRKKLFSMMMEITLEQVINEVLPLVLEPLAEQVPGLVMAMLDSPVVEGAIGDVDEMYADLEALDQAAEDMDAHATDVEELTDRLLADLANLQISGD
;
A
#
# COMPACT_ATOMS: atom_id res chain seq x y z
N MET A 1 4.84 1.22 22.02
CA MET A 1 3.64 2.08 22.07
C MET A 1 2.70 1.51 21.03
N VAL A 2 1.50 1.10 21.41
CA VAL A 2 0.46 0.81 20.41
C VAL A 2 0.17 2.16 19.74
N ALA A 3 0.25 2.22 18.41
CA ALA A 3 -0.17 3.41 17.69
C ALA A 3 -1.65 3.62 17.99
N VAL A 4 -2.01 4.84 18.38
CA VAL A 4 -3.40 5.21 18.63
C VAL A 4 -3.59 6.44 17.78
N GLY A 5 -4.29 6.29 16.66
CA GLY A 5 -4.63 7.40 15.78
C GLY A 5 -5.26 8.55 16.55
N MET A 6 -5.24 9.74 15.96
CA MET A 6 -5.72 10.94 16.64
C MET A 6 -7.16 10.77 17.11
N MET A 7 -7.38 11.06 18.39
CA MET A 7 -8.67 10.97 19.06
C MET A 7 -9.28 12.35 19.27
N LEU A 8 -10.61 12.40 19.28
CA LEU A 8 -11.35 13.61 19.60
C LEU A 8 -11.13 13.99 21.09
N PRO A 9 -10.74 15.25 21.39
CA PRO A 9 -10.70 15.72 22.77
C PRO A 9 -12.09 15.69 23.42
N ASN A 10 -12.16 15.20 24.67
CA ASN A 10 -13.42 14.95 25.38
C ASN A 10 -14.32 16.19 25.48
N GLU A 11 -13.72 17.37 25.62
CA GLU A 11 -14.42 18.65 25.69
C GLU A 11 -15.16 19.02 24.39
N LEU A 12 -14.78 18.43 23.25
CA LEU A 12 -15.35 18.72 21.93
C LEU A 12 -16.51 17.79 21.57
N ILE A 13 -16.65 16.64 22.25
CA ILE A 13 -17.69 15.63 21.99
C ILE A 13 -19.08 16.25 21.99
N TRP A 14 -19.38 17.08 23.00
CA TRP A 14 -20.71 17.65 23.14
C TRP A 14 -21.07 18.61 21.99
N ILE A 15 -20.09 19.36 21.48
CA ILE A 15 -20.30 20.28 20.36
C ILE A 15 -20.49 19.51 19.06
N MET A 16 -19.70 18.46 18.84
CA MET A 16 -19.87 17.60 17.68
C MET A 16 -21.26 16.98 17.64
N ASP A 17 -21.76 16.47 18.78
CA ASP A 17 -23.14 15.98 18.91
C ASP A 17 -24.17 17.06 18.54
N LYS A 18 -24.01 18.30 19.03
CA LYS A 18 -24.93 19.39 18.69
C LYS A 18 -24.90 19.81 17.24
N MET A 19 -23.74 19.75 16.61
CA MET A 19 -23.63 19.97 15.17
C MET A 19 -24.09 18.75 14.36
N GLY A 20 -24.28 17.59 15.00
CA GLY A 20 -24.54 16.32 14.35
C GLY A 20 -23.41 15.92 13.42
N LEU A 21 -22.17 16.10 13.88
CA LEU A 21 -20.96 15.65 13.19
C LEU A 21 -20.46 14.35 13.82
N GLU A 22 -20.04 13.43 12.98
CA GLU A 22 -19.38 12.20 13.40
C GLU A 22 -17.86 12.38 13.32
N TRP A 23 -17.15 11.80 14.29
CA TRP A 23 -15.71 11.75 14.26
C TRP A 23 -15.25 10.73 13.21
N PRO A 24 -14.27 11.05 12.34
CA PRO A 24 -13.73 10.08 11.40
C PRO A 24 -13.12 8.90 12.15
N ASP A 25 -13.74 7.73 12.01
CA ASP A 25 -13.30 6.48 12.62
C ASP A 25 -12.33 5.73 11.70
N ILE A 26 -11.24 6.43 11.36
CA ILE A 26 -10.11 5.86 10.61
C ILE A 26 -8.85 6.11 11.41
N ASP A 27 -8.04 5.09 11.67
CA ASP A 27 -6.72 5.24 12.30
C ASP A 27 -5.65 5.51 11.24
N GLU A 28 -5.21 6.77 11.15
CA GLU A 28 -4.18 7.18 10.21
C GLU A 28 -2.82 6.51 10.43
N ASP A 29 -2.51 6.07 11.65
CA ASP A 29 -1.25 5.41 11.95
C ASP A 29 -1.28 3.95 11.48
N GLU A 30 -2.42 3.27 11.58
CA GLU A 30 -2.61 1.94 10.96
C GLU A 30 -2.61 2.03 9.42
N VAL A 31 -3.10 3.13 8.83
CA VAL A 31 -2.93 3.39 7.38
C VAL A 31 -1.45 3.58 7.02
N ARG A 32 -0.66 4.36 7.78
CA ARG A 32 0.80 4.48 7.58
C ARG A 32 1.53 3.15 7.75
N LYS A 33 1.05 2.30 8.66
CA LYS A 33 1.57 0.96 8.85
C LYS A 33 1.33 0.09 7.62
N ALA A 34 0.18 0.21 6.95
CA ALA A 34 -0.05 -0.45 5.66
C ALA A 34 1.01 -0.04 4.61
N ALA A 35 1.32 1.25 4.48
CA ALA A 35 2.37 1.72 3.57
C ALA A 35 3.75 1.13 3.93
N SER A 36 4.05 1.01 5.22
CA SER A 36 5.29 0.41 5.71
C SER A 36 5.38 -1.08 5.40
N LEU A 37 4.27 -1.83 5.52
CA LEU A 37 4.19 -3.24 5.16
C LEU A 37 4.43 -3.46 3.67
N VAL A 38 3.84 -2.62 2.80
CA VAL A 38 4.05 -2.71 1.34
C VAL A 38 5.51 -2.46 0.97
N ARG A 39 6.19 -1.47 1.60
CA ARG A 39 7.62 -1.23 1.38
C ARG A 39 8.49 -2.38 1.90
N GLY A 40 8.15 -2.94 3.06
CA GLY A 40 8.83 -4.11 3.60
C GLY A 40 8.74 -5.30 2.64
N TYR A 41 7.54 -5.60 2.16
CA TYR A 41 7.30 -6.64 1.17
C TYR A 41 8.11 -6.45 -0.11
N ARG A 42 8.18 -5.22 -0.65
CA ARG A 42 9.03 -4.90 -1.80
C ARG A 42 10.50 -5.24 -1.55
N GLY A 43 11.05 -4.82 -0.41
CA GLY A 43 12.45 -5.05 -0.06
C GLY A 43 12.78 -6.53 0.16
N ASP A 44 11.87 -7.26 0.80
CA ASP A 44 11.99 -8.71 0.99
C ASP A 44 11.94 -9.46 -0.36
N MET A 45 11.01 -9.07 -1.24
CA MET A 45 10.91 -9.63 -2.58
C MET A 45 12.15 -9.33 -3.42
N GLU A 46 12.69 -8.12 -3.35
CA GLU A 46 13.94 -7.77 -4.03
C GLU A 46 15.10 -8.63 -3.55
N THR A 47 15.15 -8.95 -2.26
CA THR A 47 16.17 -9.85 -1.69
C THR A 47 16.05 -11.27 -2.24
N LEU A 48 14.83 -11.80 -2.34
CA LEU A 48 14.57 -13.12 -2.94
C LEU A 48 14.95 -13.15 -4.43
N VAL A 49 14.59 -12.12 -5.19
CA VAL A 49 14.97 -11.97 -6.60
C VAL A 49 16.49 -11.92 -6.77
N GLN A 50 17.20 -11.20 -5.91
CA GLN A 50 18.67 -11.15 -5.91
C GLN A 50 19.31 -12.50 -5.51
N ALA A 51 18.65 -13.31 -4.69
CA ALA A 51 19.11 -14.65 -4.36
C ALA A 51 18.95 -15.60 -5.55
N ALA A 52 17.77 -15.62 -6.17
CA ALA A 52 17.50 -16.37 -7.40
C ALA A 52 18.46 -15.98 -8.53
N ASP A 53 18.72 -14.68 -8.70
CA ASP A 53 19.63 -14.16 -9.71
C ASP A 53 21.07 -14.67 -9.55
N ARG A 54 21.57 -14.75 -8.31
CA ARG A 54 22.90 -15.29 -8.02
C ARG A 54 22.99 -16.78 -8.31
N ARG A 55 21.94 -17.55 -8.03
CA ARG A 55 21.88 -18.99 -8.34
C ARG A 55 21.88 -19.22 -9.85
N ILE A 56 21.05 -18.50 -10.59
CA ILE A 56 20.92 -18.66 -12.05
C ILE A 56 22.18 -18.20 -12.78
N ASN A 57 22.68 -17.00 -12.50
CA ASN A 57 23.87 -16.45 -13.17
C ASN A 57 25.19 -17.05 -12.65
N GLY A 58 25.18 -17.74 -11.52
CA GLY A 58 26.37 -18.37 -10.94
C GLY A 58 26.41 -19.88 -11.15
N GLU A 59 25.56 -20.59 -10.42
CA GLU A 59 25.59 -22.05 -10.31
C GLU A 59 25.03 -22.71 -11.56
N ILE A 60 23.84 -22.32 -12.00
CA ILE A 60 23.21 -22.90 -13.20
C ILE A 60 24.01 -22.57 -14.45
N ALA A 61 24.48 -21.32 -14.59
CA ALA A 61 25.38 -20.92 -15.68
C ALA A 61 26.68 -21.74 -15.74
N THR A 62 27.18 -22.21 -14.59
CA THR A 62 28.41 -23.03 -14.53
C THR A 62 28.14 -24.52 -14.73
N ALA A 63 26.98 -25.00 -14.23
CA ALA A 63 26.55 -26.39 -14.29
C ALA A 63 26.01 -26.81 -15.66
N MET A 64 25.39 -25.89 -16.41
CA MET A 64 24.94 -26.10 -17.78
C MET A 64 25.86 -25.39 -18.77
N ARG A 65 26.66 -26.17 -19.51
CA ARG A 65 27.47 -25.66 -20.63
C ARG A 65 26.83 -26.03 -21.96
N GLY A 66 26.91 -25.08 -22.90
CA GLY A 66 26.30 -25.19 -24.22
C GLY A 66 25.17 -24.18 -24.42
N GLN A 67 24.60 -24.16 -25.63
CA GLN A 67 23.64 -23.15 -26.06
C GLN A 67 22.40 -23.08 -25.16
N THR A 68 21.92 -24.22 -24.64
CA THR A 68 20.74 -24.30 -23.76
C THR A 68 20.96 -23.61 -22.39
N GLY A 69 22.15 -23.75 -21.79
CA GLY A 69 22.47 -23.07 -20.52
C GLY A 69 22.47 -21.55 -20.69
N THR A 70 23.13 -21.07 -21.74
CA THR A 70 23.13 -19.64 -22.10
C THR A 70 21.71 -19.14 -22.39
N ALA A 71 20.93 -19.90 -23.16
CA ALA A 71 19.54 -19.58 -23.48
C ALA A 71 18.65 -19.44 -22.24
N HIS A 72 18.85 -20.30 -21.23
CA HIS A 72 18.10 -20.24 -19.97
C HIS A 72 18.46 -18.98 -19.15
N VAL A 73 19.76 -18.73 -18.98
CA VAL A 73 20.25 -17.54 -18.24
C VAL A 73 19.82 -16.25 -18.92
N THR A 74 19.87 -16.19 -20.25
CA THR A 74 19.38 -15.02 -21.01
C THR A 74 17.88 -14.81 -20.79
N ALA A 75 17.07 -15.87 -20.87
CA ALA A 75 15.63 -15.80 -20.66
C ALA A 75 15.27 -15.32 -19.24
N TRP A 76 15.96 -15.85 -18.22
CA TRP A 76 15.83 -15.36 -16.84
C TRP A 76 16.13 -13.87 -16.72
N ASN A 77 17.29 -13.44 -17.23
CA ASN A 77 17.72 -12.04 -17.11
C ASN A 77 16.75 -11.08 -17.83
N ARG A 78 16.19 -11.50 -18.97
CA ARG A 78 15.12 -10.76 -19.65
C ARG A 78 13.86 -10.69 -18.79
N ASN A 79 13.35 -11.82 -18.30
CA ASN A 79 12.14 -11.84 -17.47
C ASN A 79 12.29 -10.99 -16.21
N ARG A 80 13.44 -11.10 -15.54
CA ARG A 80 13.78 -10.33 -14.35
C ARG A 80 13.77 -8.83 -14.63
N SER A 81 14.50 -8.40 -15.66
CA SER A 81 14.65 -6.98 -15.97
C SER A 81 13.40 -6.36 -16.56
N GLU A 82 12.64 -7.10 -17.36
CA GLU A 82 11.46 -6.57 -18.04
C GLU A 82 10.19 -6.70 -17.20
N ASN A 83 9.99 -7.77 -16.44
CA ASN A 83 8.70 -8.03 -15.78
C ASN A 83 8.81 -7.95 -14.25
N VAL A 84 9.76 -8.67 -13.65
CA VAL A 84 9.92 -8.72 -12.18
C VAL A 84 10.27 -7.34 -11.61
N GLN A 85 11.21 -6.64 -12.25
CA GLN A 85 11.60 -5.30 -11.80
C GLN A 85 10.43 -4.31 -11.89
N GLN A 86 9.66 -4.34 -12.97
CA GLN A 86 8.49 -3.48 -13.12
C GLN A 86 7.44 -3.77 -12.03
N LEU A 87 7.24 -5.05 -11.66
CA LEU A 87 6.33 -5.41 -10.58
C LEU A 87 6.77 -4.81 -9.25
N LEU A 88 8.08 -4.84 -8.95
CA LEU A 88 8.64 -4.22 -7.74
C LEU A 88 8.56 -2.70 -7.76
N ASP A 89 8.75 -2.08 -8.93
CA ASP A 89 8.73 -0.63 -9.10
C ASP A 89 7.33 -0.03 -8.90
N VAL A 90 6.27 -0.83 -9.07
CA VAL A 90 4.86 -0.42 -8.83
C VAL A 90 4.54 -0.31 -7.33
N LEU A 91 5.25 -1.05 -6.46
CA LEU A 91 4.95 -1.11 -5.02
C LEU A 91 5.33 0.18 -4.27
N ASP A 92 6.41 0.86 -4.68
CA ASP A 92 6.86 2.11 -4.04
C ASP A 92 5.86 3.28 -4.24
N PRO A 93 5.37 3.54 -5.47
CA PRO A 93 4.29 4.50 -5.70
C PRO A 93 3.00 4.15 -4.94
N ALA A 94 2.62 2.87 -4.92
CA ALA A 94 1.44 2.42 -4.17
C ALA A 94 1.58 2.71 -2.67
N ALA A 95 2.72 2.37 -2.06
CA ALA A 95 2.99 2.71 -0.66
C ALA A 95 2.98 4.22 -0.40
N SER A 96 3.49 5.03 -1.35
CA SER A 96 3.48 6.48 -1.24
C SER A 96 2.06 7.06 -1.32
N GLY A 97 1.20 6.50 -2.17
CA GLY A 97 -0.22 6.87 -2.21
C GLY A 97 -0.95 6.53 -0.91
N ILE A 98 -0.61 5.41 -0.25
CA ILE A 98 -1.17 5.04 1.05
C ILE A 98 -0.75 6.04 2.14
N ASP A 99 0.50 6.51 2.15
CA ASP A 99 0.93 7.57 3.08
C ASP A 99 0.17 8.88 2.86
N ILE A 100 -0.06 9.27 1.60
CA ILE A 100 -0.87 10.45 1.28
C ILE A 100 -2.29 10.28 1.83
N ALA A 101 -2.88 9.09 1.69
CA ALA A 101 -4.20 8.81 2.26
C ALA A 101 -4.20 8.98 3.78
N ALA A 102 -3.19 8.47 4.49
CA ALA A 102 -3.05 8.66 5.93
C ALA A 102 -2.93 10.14 6.32
N ASP A 103 -2.12 10.91 5.59
CA ASP A 103 -1.93 12.34 5.85
C ASP A 103 -3.21 13.14 5.62
N VAL A 104 -4.02 12.76 4.64
CA VAL A 104 -5.33 13.38 4.43
C VAL A 104 -6.30 13.07 5.57
N VAL A 105 -6.34 11.82 6.06
CA VAL A 105 -7.15 11.46 7.24
C VAL A 105 -6.74 12.28 8.46
N LEU A 106 -5.44 12.40 8.72
CA LEU A 106 -4.92 13.22 9.81
C LEU A 106 -5.30 14.71 9.65
N ALA A 107 -5.11 15.26 8.45
CA ALA A 107 -5.44 16.65 8.16
C ALA A 107 -6.95 16.93 8.36
N LEU A 108 -7.81 16.00 7.94
CA LEU A 108 -9.24 16.05 8.19
C LEU A 108 -9.55 16.08 9.69
N LYS A 109 -8.98 15.17 10.49
CA LYS A 109 -9.17 15.15 11.95
C LYS A 109 -8.74 16.46 12.62
N ILE A 110 -7.58 17.00 12.26
CA ILE A 110 -7.09 18.30 12.76
C ILE A 110 -8.08 19.42 12.42
N LYS A 111 -8.60 19.42 11.19
CA LYS A 111 -9.56 20.42 10.72
C LYS A 111 -10.88 20.33 11.48
N VAL A 112 -11.39 19.12 11.72
CA VAL A 112 -12.59 18.91 12.56
C VAL A 112 -12.36 19.49 13.96
N ILE A 113 -11.23 19.16 14.61
CA ILE A 113 -10.89 19.70 15.93
C ILE A 113 -10.87 21.23 15.91
N ALA A 114 -10.22 21.84 14.92
CA ALA A 114 -10.12 23.30 14.81
C ALA A 114 -11.49 23.97 14.67
N GLU A 115 -12.38 23.43 13.82
CA GLU A 115 -13.70 24.02 13.58
C GLU A 115 -14.66 23.83 14.75
N VAL A 116 -14.63 22.66 15.39
CA VAL A 116 -15.41 22.38 16.59
C VAL A 116 -14.94 23.29 17.73
N THR A 117 -13.63 23.48 17.89
CA THR A 117 -13.05 24.38 18.89
C THR A 117 -13.45 25.83 18.64
N LEU A 118 -13.37 26.31 17.40
CA LEU A 118 -13.82 27.66 17.03
C LEU A 118 -15.31 27.86 17.31
N THR A 119 -16.12 26.83 17.03
CA THR A 119 -17.55 26.87 17.30
C THR A 119 -17.81 26.92 18.81
N LEU A 120 -17.10 26.13 19.62
CA LEU A 120 -17.18 26.17 21.07
C LEU A 120 -16.89 27.58 21.62
N ILE A 121 -15.79 28.21 21.18
CA ILE A 121 -15.39 29.56 21.60
C ILE A 121 -16.51 30.59 21.32
N GLN A 122 -17.20 30.45 20.19
CA GLN A 122 -18.31 31.34 19.82
C GLN A 122 -19.60 31.03 20.57
N LEU A 123 -19.84 29.78 20.95
CA LEU A 123 -21.03 29.36 21.66
C LEU A 123 -21.03 29.77 23.14
N VAL A 124 -19.89 29.73 23.81
CA VAL A 124 -19.77 30.11 25.23
C VAL A 124 -20.39 31.48 25.55
N PRO A 125 -20.03 32.59 24.87
CA PRO A 125 -20.62 33.90 25.15
C PRO A 125 -22.10 33.98 24.77
N LEU A 126 -22.53 33.29 23.70
CA LEU A 126 -23.94 33.26 23.28
C LEU A 126 -24.81 32.57 24.34
N LEU A 127 -24.37 31.42 24.86
CA LEU A 127 -25.09 30.69 25.90
C LEU A 127 -25.11 31.46 27.24
N ALA A 128 -24.06 32.21 27.55
CA ALA A 128 -24.00 33.05 28.74
C ALA A 128 -24.97 34.26 28.70
N ALA A 129 -25.45 34.66 27.52
CA ALA A 129 -26.34 35.81 27.34
C ALA A 129 -27.84 35.52 27.55
N GLY A 130 -28.18 34.35 28.11
CA GLY A 130 -29.56 33.96 28.45
C GLY A 130 -30.39 33.52 27.23
N PRO A 131 -31.74 33.51 27.34
CA PRO A 131 -32.63 32.89 26.33
C PRO A 131 -32.47 33.44 24.90
N PHE A 132 -32.24 34.75 24.75
CA PHE A 132 -32.00 35.37 23.45
C PHE A 132 -30.66 34.93 22.85
N GLY A 133 -29.62 34.82 23.68
CA GLY A 133 -28.33 34.30 23.27
C GLY A 133 -28.37 32.81 22.89
N ALA A 134 -29.19 32.00 23.58
CA ALA A 134 -29.44 30.61 23.21
C ALA A 134 -30.08 30.46 21.82
N GLY A 135 -30.98 31.37 21.44
CA GLY A 135 -31.49 31.44 20.06
C GLY A 135 -30.39 31.72 19.03
N GLY A 136 -29.47 32.65 19.34
CA GLY A 136 -28.29 32.92 18.51
C GLY A 136 -27.34 31.72 18.40
N ALA A 137 -27.13 30.99 19.49
CA ALA A 137 -26.33 29.77 19.51
C ALA A 137 -26.91 28.68 18.60
N ALA A 138 -28.24 28.49 18.61
CA ALA A 138 -28.91 27.53 17.73
C ALA A 138 -28.73 27.88 16.24
N VAL A 139 -28.86 29.17 15.88
CA VAL A 139 -28.62 29.62 14.50
C VAL A 139 -27.16 29.40 14.10
N LEU A 140 -26.20 29.73 14.98
CA LEU A 140 -24.78 29.51 14.72
C LEU A 140 -24.48 28.03 14.44
N ILE A 141 -25.01 27.11 15.26
CA ILE A 141 -24.84 25.67 15.08
C ILE A 141 -25.34 25.21 13.70
N LEU A 142 -26.53 25.66 13.28
CA LEU A 142 -27.09 25.31 11.98
C LEU A 142 -26.22 25.80 10.81
N VAL A 143 -25.70 27.03 10.91
CA VAL A 143 -24.80 27.59 9.90
C VAL A 143 -23.49 26.80 9.85
N ARG A 144 -22.89 26.51 11.01
CA ARG A 144 -21.64 25.74 11.11
C ARG A 144 -21.80 24.34 10.56
N LYS A 145 -22.89 23.65 10.90
CA LYS A 145 -23.23 22.34 10.33
C LYS A 145 -23.25 22.37 8.81
N LYS A 146 -23.95 23.33 8.21
CA LYS A 146 -24.05 23.43 6.74
C LYS A 146 -22.69 23.71 6.09
N LEU A 147 -21.89 24.62 6.65
CA LEU A 147 -20.55 24.94 6.15
C LEU A 147 -19.63 23.72 6.23
N PHE A 148 -19.65 23.01 7.36
CA PHE A 148 -18.85 21.80 7.57
C PHE A 148 -19.23 20.71 6.57
N SER A 149 -20.53 20.43 6.38
CA SER A 149 -20.98 19.40 5.43
C SER A 149 -20.52 19.70 4.00
N MET A 150 -20.67 20.94 3.51
CA MET A 150 -20.20 21.32 2.16
C MET A 150 -18.69 21.16 2.01
N MET A 151 -17.94 21.49 3.06
CA MET A 151 -16.49 21.41 3.04
C MET A 151 -15.98 19.97 3.11
N MET A 152 -16.64 19.11 3.89
CA MET A 152 -16.35 17.67 3.92
C MET A 152 -16.61 17.02 2.57
N GLU A 153 -17.71 17.40 1.89
CA GLU A 153 -18.02 16.92 0.55
C GLU A 153 -16.90 17.26 -0.45
N ILE A 154 -16.42 18.52 -0.43
CA ILE A 154 -15.29 18.96 -1.26
C ILE A 154 -14.01 18.15 -0.94
N THR A 155 -13.70 17.95 0.35
CA THR A 155 -12.48 17.20 0.72
C THR A 155 -12.59 15.72 0.37
N LEU A 156 -13.77 15.12 0.52
CA LEU A 156 -14.00 13.73 0.10
C LEU A 156 -13.87 13.59 -1.42
N GLU A 157 -14.43 14.52 -2.19
CA GLU A 157 -14.30 14.52 -3.65
C GLU A 157 -12.84 14.66 -4.09
N GLN A 158 -12.06 15.52 -3.43
CA GLN A 158 -10.61 15.63 -3.67
C GLN A 158 -9.86 14.34 -3.34
N VAL A 159 -10.16 13.68 -2.21
CA VAL A 159 -9.55 12.39 -1.87
C VAL A 159 -9.87 11.33 -2.93
N ILE A 160 -11.14 11.24 -3.33
CA ILE A 160 -11.58 10.27 -4.32
C ILE A 160 -10.93 10.53 -5.68
N ASN A 161 -10.80 11.79 -6.09
CA ASN A 161 -10.30 12.14 -7.42
C ASN A 161 -8.78 12.23 -7.51
N GLU A 162 -8.08 12.56 -6.42
CA GLU A 162 -6.64 12.80 -6.43
C GLU A 162 -5.84 11.71 -5.73
N VAL A 163 -6.39 11.09 -4.67
CA VAL A 163 -5.64 10.14 -3.82
C VAL A 163 -5.93 8.68 -4.19
N LEU A 164 -7.20 8.32 -4.40
CA LEU A 164 -7.54 6.94 -4.77
C LEU A 164 -6.85 6.47 -6.06
N PRO A 165 -6.80 7.27 -7.15
CA PRO A 165 -6.08 6.90 -8.37
C PRO A 165 -4.61 6.57 -8.14
N LEU A 166 -3.92 7.36 -7.30
CA LEU A 166 -2.48 7.17 -7.03
C LEU A 166 -2.15 5.81 -6.42
N VAL A 167 -3.09 5.22 -5.67
CA VAL A 167 -2.92 3.90 -5.06
C VAL A 167 -3.47 2.81 -5.98
N LEU A 168 -4.69 2.99 -6.49
CA LEU A 168 -5.45 1.92 -7.14
C LEU A 168 -5.06 1.71 -8.60
N GLU A 169 -4.87 2.77 -9.38
CA GLU A 169 -4.55 2.66 -10.81
C GLU A 169 -3.25 1.88 -11.06
N PRO A 170 -2.10 2.21 -10.43
CA PRO A 170 -0.87 1.49 -10.73
C PRO A 170 -0.97 0.02 -10.36
N LEU A 171 -1.66 -0.31 -9.25
CA LEU A 171 -1.88 -1.70 -8.84
C LEU A 171 -2.84 -2.44 -9.78
N ALA A 172 -3.98 -1.84 -10.13
CA ALA A 172 -5.01 -2.50 -10.92
C ALA A 172 -4.63 -2.65 -12.41
N GLU A 173 -3.92 -1.68 -12.97
CA GLU A 173 -3.56 -1.68 -14.38
C GLU A 173 -2.28 -2.49 -14.66
N GLN A 174 -1.26 -2.36 -13.80
CA GLN A 174 0.06 -2.90 -14.11
C GLN A 174 0.25 -4.30 -13.53
N VAL A 175 -0.18 -4.57 -12.29
CA VAL A 175 0.12 -5.85 -11.61
C VAL A 175 -0.43 -7.06 -12.38
N PRO A 176 -1.70 -7.10 -12.83
CA PRO A 176 -2.20 -8.27 -13.56
C PRO A 176 -1.44 -8.53 -14.86
N GLY A 177 -1.11 -7.47 -15.61
CA GLY A 177 -0.35 -7.56 -16.85
C GLY A 177 1.08 -8.05 -16.62
N LEU A 178 1.75 -7.54 -15.58
CA LEU A 178 3.10 -7.92 -15.21
C LEU A 178 3.18 -9.36 -14.71
N VAL A 179 2.22 -9.80 -13.87
CA VAL A 179 2.14 -11.19 -13.42
C VAL A 179 1.93 -12.13 -14.62
N MET A 180 1.02 -11.80 -15.54
CA MET A 180 0.82 -12.61 -16.75
C MET A 180 2.08 -12.63 -17.62
N ALA A 181 2.77 -11.50 -17.79
CA ALA A 181 4.02 -11.43 -18.55
C ALA A 181 5.16 -12.24 -17.90
N MET A 182 5.23 -12.28 -16.57
CA MET A 182 6.16 -13.13 -15.82
C MET A 182 5.89 -14.62 -16.06
N LEU A 183 4.62 -15.03 -16.04
CA LEU A 183 4.18 -16.42 -16.23
C LEU A 183 4.34 -16.87 -17.69
N ASP A 184 4.08 -16.00 -18.66
CA ASP A 184 4.21 -16.29 -20.09
C ASP A 184 5.66 -16.21 -20.59
N SER A 185 6.60 -15.75 -19.76
CA SER A 185 8.00 -15.59 -20.12
C SER A 185 8.64 -16.95 -20.45
N PRO A 186 9.37 -17.07 -21.59
CA PRO A 186 9.99 -18.33 -21.96
C PRO A 186 11.06 -18.72 -20.92
N VAL A 187 11.12 -20.01 -20.58
CA VAL A 187 12.17 -20.53 -19.69
C VAL A 187 13.53 -20.61 -20.41
N VAL A 188 13.54 -20.71 -21.74
CA VAL A 188 14.74 -20.73 -22.58
C VAL A 188 14.55 -19.89 -23.84
N GLU A 189 15.55 -19.11 -24.22
CA GLU A 189 15.50 -18.28 -25.44
C GLU A 189 16.35 -18.83 -26.59
N GLY A 190 15.78 -18.91 -27.79
CA GLY A 190 16.56 -19.10 -29.03
C GLY A 190 17.26 -20.46 -29.17
N ALA A 191 16.93 -21.46 -28.35
CA ALA A 191 17.45 -22.82 -28.47
C ALA A 191 16.71 -23.58 -29.59
N ILE A 192 16.88 -23.14 -30.84
CA ILE A 192 16.42 -23.89 -32.02
C ILE A 192 17.64 -24.12 -32.91
N GLY A 193 18.16 -25.36 -32.91
CA GLY A 193 18.86 -25.87 -34.10
C GLY A 193 20.20 -26.59 -33.91
N ASP A 194 20.87 -26.52 -32.75
CA ASP A 194 22.15 -27.23 -32.60
C ASP A 194 22.22 -28.01 -31.28
N VAL A 195 22.29 -29.34 -31.41
CA VAL A 195 22.46 -30.28 -30.29
C VAL A 195 23.96 -30.55 -30.12
N ASP A 196 24.77 -29.49 -30.17
CA ASP A 196 26.18 -29.61 -29.82
C ASP A 196 26.27 -30.05 -28.36
N GLU A 197 27.26 -30.91 -28.04
CA GLU A 197 27.37 -31.67 -26.79
C GLU A 197 27.00 -30.83 -25.55
N MET A 198 25.74 -30.95 -25.12
CA MET A 198 25.24 -30.34 -23.88
C MET A 198 25.93 -31.06 -22.72
N TYR A 199 26.72 -30.32 -21.97
CA TYR A 199 27.29 -30.80 -20.72
C TYR A 199 26.46 -30.25 -19.57
N ALA A 200 25.84 -31.15 -18.82
CA ALA A 200 25.01 -30.82 -17.67
C ALA A 200 25.53 -31.59 -16.44
N ASP A 201 25.92 -30.84 -15.41
CA ASP A 201 26.14 -31.40 -14.09
C ASP A 201 24.77 -31.62 -13.41
N LEU A 202 24.27 -32.86 -13.48
CA LEU A 202 22.93 -33.19 -12.99
C LEU A 202 22.79 -33.02 -11.48
N GLU A 203 23.85 -33.27 -10.70
CA GLU A 203 23.81 -33.12 -9.25
C GLU A 203 23.74 -31.64 -8.88
N ALA A 204 24.54 -30.79 -9.53
CA ALA A 204 24.46 -29.34 -9.33
C ALA A 204 23.11 -28.76 -9.78
N LEU A 205 22.50 -29.30 -10.84
CA LEU A 205 21.19 -28.86 -11.31
C LEU A 205 20.05 -29.31 -10.41
N ASP A 206 20.12 -30.51 -9.85
CA ASP A 206 19.14 -31.00 -8.87
C ASP A 206 19.15 -30.11 -7.63
N GLN A 207 20.35 -29.80 -7.12
CA GLN A 207 20.51 -28.88 -6.00
C GLN A 207 20.01 -27.46 -6.31
N ALA A 208 20.31 -26.93 -7.50
CA ALA A 208 19.81 -25.62 -7.90
C ALA A 208 18.28 -25.60 -8.05
N ALA A 209 17.66 -26.71 -8.47
CA ALA A 209 16.22 -26.86 -8.55
C ALA A 209 15.58 -26.91 -7.16
N GLU A 210 16.16 -27.66 -6.20
CA GLU A 210 15.72 -27.67 -4.80
C GLU A 210 15.79 -26.27 -4.17
N ASP A 211 16.90 -25.54 -4.41
CA ASP A 211 17.06 -24.17 -3.93
C ASP A 211 16.03 -23.20 -4.54
N MET A 212 15.68 -23.40 -5.81
CA MET A 212 14.65 -22.60 -6.49
C MET A 212 13.24 -22.91 -5.97
N ASP A 213 12.93 -24.16 -5.63
CA ASP A 213 11.67 -24.58 -5.02
C ASP A 213 11.50 -23.99 -3.61
N ALA A 214 12.58 -23.96 -2.84
CA ALA A 214 12.62 -23.26 -1.55
C ALA A 214 12.34 -21.76 -1.72
N HIS A 215 12.93 -21.10 -2.71
CA HIS A 215 12.65 -19.70 -3.01
C HIS A 215 11.21 -19.43 -3.46
N ALA A 216 10.58 -20.35 -4.19
CA ALA A 216 9.17 -20.24 -4.54
C ALA A 216 8.29 -20.30 -3.28
N THR A 217 8.61 -21.20 -2.35
CA THR A 217 7.95 -21.28 -1.04
C THR A 217 8.13 -19.99 -0.23
N ASP A 218 9.34 -19.41 -0.22
CA ASP A 218 9.60 -18.14 0.47
C ASP A 218 8.74 -16.99 -0.09
N VAL A 219 8.53 -16.94 -1.41
CA VAL A 219 7.67 -15.94 -2.07
C VAL A 219 6.21 -16.10 -1.65
N GLU A 220 5.70 -17.33 -1.58
CA GLU A 220 4.34 -17.62 -1.11
C GLU A 220 4.17 -17.22 0.35
N GLU A 221 5.08 -17.63 1.24
CA GLU A 221 5.04 -17.27 2.65
C GLU A 221 5.12 -15.75 2.88
N LEU A 222 5.96 -15.06 2.10
CA LEU A 222 6.09 -13.61 2.16
C LEU A 222 4.80 -12.91 1.75
N THR A 223 4.13 -13.40 0.70
CA THR A 223 2.86 -12.86 0.21
C THR A 223 1.74 -13.11 1.22
N ASP A 224 1.64 -14.33 1.75
CA ASP A 224 0.65 -14.69 2.76
C ASP A 224 0.82 -13.86 4.04
N ARG A 225 2.08 -13.62 4.45
CA ARG A 225 2.39 -12.74 5.58
C ARG A 225 1.91 -11.32 5.33
N LEU A 226 2.21 -10.75 4.16
CA LEU A 226 1.72 -9.41 3.81
C LEU A 226 0.18 -9.35 3.90
N LEU A 227 -0.52 -10.32 3.30
CA LEU A 227 -1.98 -10.36 3.30
C LEU A 227 -2.54 -10.50 4.72
N ALA A 228 -1.94 -11.34 5.55
CA ALA A 228 -2.33 -11.49 6.95
C ALA A 228 -2.07 -10.22 7.76
N ASP A 229 -0.92 -9.58 7.59
CA ASP A 229 -0.57 -8.34 8.29
C ASP A 229 -1.50 -7.19 7.89
N LEU A 230 -1.82 -7.06 6.60
CA LEU A 230 -2.80 -6.10 6.09
C LEU A 230 -4.21 -6.36 6.64
N ALA A 231 -4.65 -7.61 6.67
CA ALA A 231 -5.96 -7.99 7.19
C ALA A 231 -6.09 -7.76 8.72
N ASN A 232 -4.97 -7.77 9.45
CA ASN A 232 -4.92 -7.51 10.88
C ASN A 232 -4.82 -6.01 11.23
N LEU A 233 -4.72 -5.12 10.23
CA LEU A 233 -4.71 -3.67 10.48
C LEU A 233 -6.08 -3.21 10.98
N GLN A 234 -6.07 -2.45 12.07
CA GLN A 234 -7.29 -1.88 12.66
C GLN A 234 -7.55 -0.51 12.05
N ILE A 235 -7.87 -0.49 10.75
CA ILE A 235 -8.05 0.76 10.00
C ILE A 235 -9.26 1.55 10.49
N SER A 236 -10.33 0.88 10.95
CA SER A 236 -11.52 1.48 11.55
C SER A 236 -11.93 0.72 12.81
N GLY A 237 -12.66 1.38 13.71
CA GLY A 237 -13.10 0.82 14.99
C GLY A 237 -14.37 -0.02 14.88
N ASP A 238 -14.29 -1.20 14.27
CA ASP A 238 -15.27 -2.29 14.42
C ASP A 238 -14.63 -3.54 15.04
#